data_AF-A0A7I8BSN8-F1
#
_entry.id   AF-A0A7I8BSN8-F1
#
_cell.length_a   1.000
_cell.length_b   1.000
_cell.length_c   1.000
_cell.angle_alpha   90.00
_cell.angle_beta   90.00
_cell.angle_gamma   90.00
#
_symmetry.space_group_name_H-M   'P 1'
#
loop_
_entity.id
_entity.type
_entity.pdbx_description
1 polymer ?
#
loop_
_entity_poly.entity_id
_entity_poly.type
_entity_poly.pdbx_seq_one_letter_code
_entity_poly.pdbx_strand_id
1 'polypeptide(L)'
;MNLKEQIGALEMGVDQLIRVVTASREADADAATDRHVNGEQAVIAAPAAVETAVEEAPAEPQTQEAAAEKPTLHIERPSQNEITMTIGGKSVTLHPLQLGQLIEELSNARASMQPEVPPNLPPGWRFVSTKDPVMAVQKQSNGDRLLVMRHTGHGWVPFQFSPETVIQMYMMLTQK
;
A
#
# COMPACT_ATOMS: atom_id res chain seq x y z
N MET A 1 -37.85 33.84 -2.26
CA MET A 1 -36.42 34.06 -2.55
C MET A 1 -36.18 33.69 -4.00
N ASN A 2 -35.58 34.56 -4.79
CA ASN A 2 -35.48 34.44 -6.24
C ASN A 2 -34.24 33.60 -6.62
N LEU A 3 -34.42 32.62 -7.51
CA LEU A 3 -33.36 31.69 -7.94
C LEU A 3 -32.15 32.43 -8.55
N LYS A 4 -32.39 33.60 -9.16
CA LYS A 4 -31.32 34.46 -9.71
C LYS A 4 -30.43 35.09 -8.64
N GLU A 5 -30.98 35.39 -7.46
CA GLU A 5 -30.20 35.92 -6.33
C GLU A 5 -29.32 34.83 -5.71
N GLN A 6 -29.79 33.57 -5.71
CA GLN A 6 -29.03 32.43 -5.22
C GLN A 6 -27.84 32.08 -6.13
N ILE A 7 -28.03 32.18 -7.45
CA ILE A 7 -26.95 31.95 -8.43
C ILE A 7 -25.89 33.04 -8.32
N GLY A 8 -26.29 34.31 -8.23
CA GLY A 8 -25.34 35.42 -8.03
C GLY A 8 -24.55 35.33 -6.71
N ALA A 9 -25.19 34.88 -5.63
CA ALA A 9 -24.50 34.65 -4.35
C ALA A 9 -23.49 33.49 -4.43
N LEU A 10 -23.79 32.46 -5.22
CA LEU A 10 -22.91 31.31 -5.40
C LEU A 10 -21.68 31.66 -6.25
N GLU A 11 -21.87 32.45 -7.31
CA GLU A 11 -20.77 32.94 -8.17
C GLU A 11 -19.78 33.81 -7.38
N MET A 12 -20.27 34.72 -6.53
CA MET A 12 -19.42 35.53 -5.65
C MET A 12 -18.64 34.68 -4.63
N GLY A 13 -19.25 33.59 -4.13
CA GLY A 13 -18.59 32.68 -3.18
C GLY A 13 -17.44 31.88 -3.82
N VAL A 14 -17.61 31.46 -5.08
CA VAL A 14 -16.57 30.74 -5.83
C VAL A 14 -15.37 31.66 -6.11
N ASP A 15 -15.60 32.90 -6.51
CA ASP A 15 -14.53 33.88 -6.75
C ASP A 15 -13.72 34.19 -5.48
N GLN A 16 -14.38 34.25 -4.33
CA GLN A 16 -13.72 34.45 -3.05
C GLN A 16 -12.86 33.24 -2.66
N LEU A 17 -13.32 32.02 -2.96
CA LEU A 17 -12.58 30.79 -2.71
C LEU A 17 -11.32 30.70 -3.60
N ILE A 18 -11.42 31.10 -4.87
CA ILE A 18 -10.30 31.12 -5.80
C ILE A 18 -9.21 32.08 -5.30
N ARG A 19 -9.58 33.29 -4.87
CA ARG A 19 -8.60 34.27 -4.35
C ARG A 19 -7.87 33.80 -3.11
N VAL A 20 -8.55 33.09 -2.20
CA VAL A 20 -7.92 32.54 -1.00
C VAL A 20 -6.89 31.47 -1.37
N VAL A 21 -7.24 30.57 -2.29
CA VAL A 21 -6.34 29.50 -2.74
C VAL A 21 -5.13 30.04 -3.50
N THR A 22 -5.31 31.08 -4.33
CA THR A 22 -4.18 31.70 -5.05
C THR A 22 -3.25 32.43 -4.09
N ALA A 23 -3.78 33.17 -3.11
CA ALA A 23 -2.96 33.86 -2.11
C ALA A 23 -2.17 32.88 -1.22
N SER A 24 -2.75 31.74 -0.84
CA SER A 24 -2.03 30.69 -0.09
C SER A 24 -0.90 30.06 -0.90
N ARG A 25 -1.13 29.82 -2.20
CA ARG A 25 -0.09 29.26 -3.09
C ARG A 25 1.08 30.19 -3.33
N GLU A 26 0.83 31.49 -3.40
CA GLU A 26 1.89 32.50 -3.53
C GLU A 26 2.72 32.62 -2.23
N ALA A 27 2.10 32.44 -1.07
CA ALA A 27 2.81 32.40 0.22
C ALA A 27 3.69 31.15 0.40
N ASP A 28 3.25 29.99 -0.10
CA ASP A 28 4.02 28.74 -0.03
C ASP A 28 5.22 28.72 -1.00
N ALA A 29 5.12 29.44 -2.13
CA ALA A 29 6.20 29.53 -3.12
C ALA A 29 7.41 30.33 -2.62
N ASP A 30 7.21 31.30 -1.73
CA ASP A 30 8.29 32.14 -1.18
C ASP A 30 9.05 31.44 -0.03
N ALA A 31 8.47 30.41 0.59
CA ALA A 31 9.05 29.69 1.74
C ALA A 31 10.04 28.57 1.37
N ALA A 32 10.13 28.19 0.08
CA ALA A 32 10.86 27.00 -0.36
C ALA A 32 12.35 27.24 -0.70
N THR A 33 12.84 28.48 -0.67
CA THR A 33 14.19 28.82 -1.19
C THR A 33 15.31 28.85 -0.15
N ASP A 34 15.05 28.53 1.13
CA ASP A 34 15.99 28.93 2.21
C ASP A 34 16.42 27.82 3.21
N ARG A 35 16.58 26.55 2.79
CA ARG A 35 17.24 25.55 3.66
C ARG A 35 18.28 24.69 2.95
N HIS A 36 19.54 25.08 3.19
CA HIS A 36 20.79 24.40 2.88
C HIS A 36 21.28 23.57 4.10
N VAL A 37 22.29 22.71 3.85
CA VAL A 37 23.37 22.13 4.70
C VAL A 37 23.19 20.91 5.66
N ASN A 38 23.91 19.83 5.27
CA ASN A 38 25.09 19.21 5.91
C ASN A 38 24.97 18.29 7.16
N GLY A 39 25.72 17.19 7.17
CA GLY A 39 26.01 16.37 8.37
C GLY A 39 26.65 14.99 8.10
N GLU A 40 27.98 14.92 8.28
CA GLU A 40 28.88 13.76 8.14
C GLU A 40 29.20 13.11 9.52
N GLN A 41 29.96 11.98 9.56
CA GLN A 41 30.63 11.27 10.69
C GLN A 41 29.85 10.14 11.45
N ALA A 42 30.45 9.07 12.00
CA ALA A 42 31.81 8.50 12.02
C ALA A 42 31.83 7.09 12.72
N VAL A 43 32.85 6.31 12.35
CA VAL A 43 33.52 5.09 12.90
C VAL A 43 33.48 4.74 14.40
N ILE A 44 33.46 3.42 14.72
CA ILE A 44 34.07 2.76 15.92
C ILE A 44 34.26 1.24 15.61
N ALA A 45 35.43 0.66 15.33
CA ALA A 45 36.57 0.18 16.15
C ALA A 45 36.36 -1.12 16.98
N ALA A 46 37.20 -2.13 16.72
CA ALA A 46 37.38 -3.41 17.44
C ALA A 46 38.58 -3.38 18.41
N PRO A 47 38.73 -4.37 19.32
CA PRO A 47 39.97 -5.18 19.33
C PRO A 47 39.78 -6.67 19.73
N ALA A 48 40.90 -7.41 19.69
CA ALA A 48 41.03 -8.87 19.60
C ALA A 48 41.44 -9.62 20.91
N ALA A 49 41.12 -10.92 20.91
CA ALA A 49 41.82 -12.14 21.41
C ALA A 49 42.36 -12.28 22.86
N VAL A 50 41.95 -13.38 23.53
CA VAL A 50 42.83 -14.36 24.23
C VAL A 50 42.16 -15.76 24.24
N GLU A 51 42.89 -16.78 23.80
CA GLU A 51 42.58 -18.22 23.91
C GLU A 51 42.76 -18.76 25.33
N THR A 52 41.92 -19.71 25.75
CA THR A 52 42.36 -20.79 26.66
C THR A 52 41.54 -22.04 26.41
N ALA A 53 42.19 -23.07 25.89
CA ALA A 53 41.66 -24.41 25.71
C ALA A 53 41.80 -25.21 27.02
N VAL A 54 40.73 -25.87 27.43
CA VAL A 54 40.79 -27.10 28.24
C VAL A 54 39.84 -28.10 27.60
N GLU A 55 40.43 -29.22 27.20
CA GLU A 55 39.85 -30.37 26.53
C GLU A 55 39.31 -31.34 27.57
N GLU A 56 37.99 -31.60 27.55
CA GLU A 56 37.35 -32.73 28.23
C GLU A 56 36.47 -33.44 27.20
N ALA A 57 36.86 -34.67 26.86
CA ALA A 57 36.21 -35.53 25.88
C ALA A 57 34.95 -36.19 26.48
N PRO A 58 34.10 -36.82 25.65
CA PRO A 58 32.92 -36.23 25.06
C PRO A 58 31.67 -36.74 25.77
N ALA A 59 30.95 -35.86 26.47
CA ALA A 59 29.53 -36.09 26.70
C ALA A 59 28.83 -35.82 25.36
N GLU A 60 28.33 -36.90 24.75
CA GLU A 60 27.50 -36.87 23.55
C GLU A 60 26.55 -35.65 23.64
N PRO A 61 26.70 -34.62 22.78
CA PRO A 61 25.61 -33.69 22.63
C PRO A 61 24.47 -34.57 22.14
N GLN A 62 23.44 -34.71 22.97
CA GLN A 62 22.11 -34.97 22.46
C GLN A 62 21.82 -33.80 21.54
N THR A 63 22.29 -33.92 20.30
CA THR A 63 21.70 -33.31 19.13
C THR A 63 20.29 -33.87 19.13
N GLN A 64 19.44 -33.24 19.96
CA GLN A 64 18.07 -33.08 19.59
C GLN A 64 18.17 -32.27 18.31
N GLU A 65 18.27 -33.03 17.23
CA GLU A 65 18.07 -32.60 15.87
C GLU A 65 16.65 -32.05 15.91
N ALA A 66 16.55 -30.79 16.30
CA ALA A 66 15.40 -29.96 16.06
C ALA A 66 15.34 -29.96 14.55
N ALA A 67 14.61 -30.93 14.00
CA ALA A 67 14.19 -30.97 12.63
C ALA A 67 13.86 -29.53 12.30
N ALA A 68 14.67 -28.89 11.47
CA ALA A 68 14.58 -27.46 11.25
C ALA A 68 13.22 -27.20 10.62
N GLU A 69 12.24 -26.92 11.48
CA GLU A 69 10.87 -26.71 11.06
C GLU A 69 10.91 -25.52 10.12
N LYS A 70 10.34 -25.70 8.93
CA LYS A 70 10.32 -24.64 7.91
C LYS A 70 9.76 -23.39 8.58
N PRO A 71 10.44 -22.23 8.49
CA PRO A 71 9.97 -21.03 9.14
C PRO A 71 8.55 -20.73 8.66
N THR A 72 7.61 -20.74 9.60
CA THR A 72 6.19 -20.43 9.37
C THR A 72 5.96 -18.95 9.59
N LEU A 73 5.05 -18.38 8.79
CA LEU A 73 4.55 -17.02 8.97
C LEU A 73 3.37 -17.06 9.94
N HIS A 74 3.46 -16.31 11.04
CA HIS A 74 2.37 -16.07 11.97
C HIS A 74 2.02 -14.58 11.97
N ILE A 75 0.72 -14.27 12.06
CA ILE A 75 0.21 -12.90 12.11
C ILE A 75 -0.77 -12.79 13.27
N GLU A 76 -0.53 -11.83 14.15
CA GLU A 76 -1.35 -11.52 15.31
C GLU A 76 -1.84 -10.08 15.26
N ARG A 77 -2.97 -9.81 15.91
CA ARG A 77 -3.55 -8.46 16.05
C ARG A 77 -3.71 -8.13 17.54
N PRO A 78 -2.64 -7.67 18.21
CA PRO A 78 -2.68 -7.41 19.65
C PRO A 78 -3.56 -6.22 20.02
N SER A 79 -3.70 -5.25 19.11
CA SER A 79 -4.57 -4.08 19.28
C SER A 79 -5.21 -3.66 17.95
N GLN A 80 -6.08 -2.66 17.97
CA GLN A 80 -6.81 -2.21 16.78
C GLN A 80 -5.87 -1.69 15.67
N ASN A 81 -4.80 -0.99 16.05
CA ASN A 81 -3.91 -0.28 15.12
C ASN A 81 -2.52 -0.92 15.01
N GLU A 82 -2.39 -2.19 15.37
CA GLU A 82 -1.11 -2.91 15.35
C GLU A 82 -1.29 -4.33 14.81
N ILE A 83 -0.32 -4.77 14.02
CA ILE A 83 -0.17 -6.15 13.60
C ILE A 83 1.22 -6.63 13.97
N THR A 84 1.32 -7.80 14.61
CA THR A 84 2.59 -8.46 14.84
C THR A 84 2.77 -9.57 13.82
N MET A 85 3.87 -9.53 13.08
CA MET A 85 4.25 -10.53 12.08
C MET A 85 5.48 -11.29 12.56
N THR A 86 5.39 -12.62 12.59
CA THR A 86 6.47 -13.50 13.06
C THR A 86 6.88 -14.48 11.96
N ILE A 87 8.17 -14.54 11.63
CA ILE A 87 8.74 -15.49 10.67
C ILE A 87 9.99 -16.11 11.29
N GLY A 88 10.01 -17.44 11.43
CA GLY A 88 11.16 -18.15 12.00
C GLY A 88 11.56 -17.67 13.40
N GLY A 89 10.58 -17.42 14.26
CA GLY A 89 10.78 -16.94 15.63
C GLY A 89 11.13 -15.46 15.77
N LYS A 90 11.29 -14.71 14.67
CA LYS A 90 11.51 -13.26 14.69
C LYS A 90 10.20 -12.52 14.52
N SER A 91 9.88 -11.64 15.45
CA SER A 91 8.64 -10.86 15.45
C SER A 91 8.89 -9.38 15.18
N VAL A 92 8.03 -8.76 14.38
CA VAL A 92 7.98 -7.31 14.14
C VAL A 92 6.55 -6.83 14.34
N THR A 93 6.36 -5.75 15.09
CA THR A 93 5.08 -5.06 15.20
C THR A 93 5.03 -3.90 14.22
N LEU A 94 3.96 -3.83 13.43
CA LEU A 94 3.72 -2.85 12.39
C LEU A 94 2.56 -1.94 12.78
N HIS A 95 2.77 -0.63 12.73
CA HIS A 95 1.73 0.38 12.84
C HIS A 95 1.08 0.67 11.47
N PRO A 96 -0.05 1.41 11.38
CA PRO A 96 -0.84 1.49 10.15
C PRO A 96 -0.07 2.04 8.94
N LEU A 97 0.82 3.02 9.15
CA LEU A 97 1.66 3.57 8.07
C LEU A 97 2.65 2.53 7.52
N GLN A 98 3.33 1.81 8.41
CA GLN A 98 4.31 0.77 8.05
C GLN A 98 3.62 -0.43 7.40
N LEU A 99 2.43 -0.78 7.87
CA LEU A 99 1.60 -1.82 7.26
C LEU A 99 1.19 -1.43 5.84
N GLY A 100 0.83 -0.17 5.62
CA GLY A 100 0.52 0.36 4.28
C GLY A 100 1.70 0.23 3.32
N GLN A 101 2.90 0.64 3.76
CA GLN A 101 4.13 0.51 2.97
C GLN A 101 4.46 -0.95 2.65
N LEU A 102 4.35 -1.85 3.65
CA LEU A 102 4.59 -3.28 3.44
C LEU A 102 3.62 -3.87 2.40
N ILE A 103 2.34 -3.51 2.46
CA ILE A 103 1.35 -3.97 1.48
C ILE A 103 1.71 -3.49 0.07
N GLU A 104 2.14 -2.24 -0.09
CA GLU A 104 2.56 -1.69 -1.37
C GLU A 104 3.76 -2.46 -1.95
N GLU A 105 4.82 -2.63 -1.15
CA GLU A 105 6.01 -3.37 -1.58
C GLU A 105 5.72 -4.83 -1.90
N LEU A 106 4.95 -5.51 -1.05
CA LEU A 106 4.55 -6.91 -1.29
C LEU A 106 3.64 -7.04 -2.51
N SER A 107 2.76 -6.07 -2.78
CA SER A 107 1.93 -6.05 -3.97
C SER A 107 2.76 -5.93 -5.23
N ASN A 108 3.72 -5.01 -5.26
CA ASN A 108 4.65 -4.83 -6.37
C ASN A 108 5.52 -6.08 -6.58
N ALA A 109 6.04 -6.66 -5.51
CA ALA A 109 6.81 -7.90 -5.56
C ALA A 109 5.95 -9.07 -6.04
N ARG A 110 4.71 -9.21 -5.56
CA ARG A 110 3.80 -10.27 -5.99
C ARG A 110 3.45 -10.17 -7.48
N ALA A 111 3.32 -8.97 -8.02
CA ALA A 111 2.99 -8.76 -9.43
C ALA A 111 4.06 -9.31 -10.39
N SER A 112 5.33 -9.39 -9.96
CA SER A 112 6.42 -9.92 -10.78
C SER A 112 6.70 -11.41 -10.55
N MET A 113 6.08 -12.02 -9.54
CA MET A 113 6.27 -13.43 -9.21
C MET A 113 5.41 -14.38 -10.05
N GLN A 114 5.97 -15.55 -10.37
CA GLN A 114 5.27 -16.62 -11.07
C GLN A 114 4.44 -17.50 -10.09
N PRO A 115 3.33 -18.10 -10.53
CA PRO A 115 2.80 -18.06 -11.89
C PRO A 115 2.21 -16.68 -12.26
N GLU A 116 2.47 -16.26 -13.49
CA GLU A 116 1.87 -15.10 -14.14
C GLU A 116 0.35 -15.20 -14.02
N VAL A 117 -0.32 -14.07 -13.78
CA VAL A 117 -1.77 -14.05 -13.61
C VAL A 117 -2.41 -14.62 -14.88
N PRO A 118 -3.12 -15.76 -14.80
CA PRO A 118 -3.60 -16.47 -15.97
C PRO A 118 -4.60 -15.62 -16.74
N PRO A 119 -4.46 -15.54 -18.08
CA PRO A 119 -5.34 -14.74 -18.93
C PRO A 119 -6.79 -15.26 -18.97
N ASN A 120 -7.06 -16.47 -18.46
CA ASN A 120 -8.40 -17.07 -18.36
C ASN A 120 -8.53 -17.81 -17.03
N LEU A 121 -9.29 -17.25 -16.08
CA LEU A 121 -9.42 -17.77 -14.71
C LEU A 121 -10.54 -18.82 -14.60
N PRO A 122 -10.22 -20.09 -14.26
CA PRO A 122 -11.21 -21.15 -14.07
C PRO A 122 -11.86 -21.15 -12.67
N PRO A 123 -12.99 -21.86 -12.47
CA PRO A 123 -13.73 -21.84 -11.21
C PRO A 123 -12.93 -22.45 -10.05
N GLY A 124 -12.84 -21.73 -8.92
CA GLY A 124 -12.20 -22.20 -7.68
C GLY A 124 -11.03 -21.34 -7.19
N TRP A 125 -10.60 -20.33 -7.94
CA TRP A 125 -9.65 -19.34 -7.45
C TRP A 125 -10.28 -18.44 -6.39
N ARG A 126 -9.74 -18.52 -5.16
CA ARG A 126 -10.18 -17.75 -4.00
C ARG A 126 -9.57 -16.35 -4.02
N PHE A 127 -10.11 -15.47 -4.85
CA PHE A 127 -10.17 -14.07 -4.44
C PHE A 127 -11.20 -13.96 -3.32
N VAL A 128 -10.99 -13.08 -2.34
CA VAL A 128 -12.11 -12.59 -1.52
C VAL A 128 -12.94 -11.72 -2.47
N SER A 129 -13.75 -12.37 -3.30
CA SER A 129 -14.65 -11.70 -4.20
C SER A 129 -15.61 -10.90 -3.34
N THR A 130 -15.51 -9.59 -3.45
CA THR A 130 -16.53 -8.72 -2.87
C THR A 130 -17.71 -8.82 -3.83
N LYS A 131 -18.73 -9.59 -3.44
CA LYS A 131 -19.99 -9.64 -4.19
C LYS A 131 -20.63 -8.26 -4.14
N ASP A 132 -21.02 -7.74 -5.30
CA ASP A 132 -21.69 -6.45 -5.46
C ASP A 132 -20.95 -5.30 -4.73
N PRO A 133 -19.67 -5.02 -5.08
CA PRO A 133 -18.91 -3.97 -4.41
C PRO A 133 -19.55 -2.61 -4.66
N VAL A 134 -19.50 -1.73 -3.65
CA VAL A 134 -19.88 -0.32 -3.86
C VAL A 134 -18.95 0.26 -4.92
N MET A 135 -19.54 0.82 -5.97
CA MET A 135 -18.80 1.38 -7.09
C MET A 135 -19.28 2.79 -7.43
N ALA A 136 -18.35 3.61 -7.89
CA ALA A 136 -18.62 4.93 -8.45
C ALA A 136 -17.94 5.06 -9.81
N VAL A 137 -18.60 5.73 -10.75
CA VAL A 137 -18.06 5.98 -12.09
C VAL A 137 -18.08 7.47 -12.37
N GLN A 138 -16.96 8.00 -12.86
CA GLN A 138 -16.83 9.38 -13.31
C GLN A 138 -16.37 9.43 -14.76
N LYS A 139 -17.03 10.29 -15.56
CA LYS A 139 -16.58 10.60 -16.92
C LYS A 139 -15.45 11.63 -16.87
N GLN A 140 -14.35 11.33 -17.53
CA GLN A 140 -13.22 12.23 -17.69
C GLN A 140 -13.39 13.12 -18.95
N SER A 141 -12.71 14.26 -18.98
CA SER A 141 -12.77 15.21 -20.11
C SER A 141 -12.24 14.61 -21.41
N ASN A 142 -11.26 13.70 -21.33
CA ASN A 142 -10.68 12.97 -22.46
C ASN A 142 -11.58 11.84 -22.99
N GLY A 143 -12.75 11.61 -22.38
CA GLY A 143 -13.67 10.55 -22.77
C GLY A 143 -13.48 9.23 -22.01
N ASP A 144 -12.46 9.09 -21.18
CA ASP A 144 -12.27 7.90 -20.33
C ASP A 144 -13.34 7.80 -19.22
N ARG A 145 -13.38 6.64 -18.57
CA ARG A 145 -14.15 6.39 -17.36
C ARG A 145 -13.22 6.04 -16.22
N LEU A 146 -13.29 6.80 -15.13
CA LEU A 146 -12.73 6.40 -13.85
C LEU A 146 -13.78 5.56 -13.12
N LEU A 147 -13.51 4.27 -12.91
CA LEU A 147 -14.29 3.37 -12.07
C LEU A 147 -13.55 3.21 -10.75
N VAL A 148 -14.21 3.51 -9.63
CA VAL A 148 -13.68 3.26 -8.29
C VAL A 148 -14.53 2.20 -7.62
N MET A 149 -13.90 1.14 -7.11
CA MET A 149 -14.58 0.02 -6.44
C MET A 149 -14.10 -0.10 -4.99
N ARG A 150 -15.03 -0.34 -4.06
CA ARG A 150 -14.69 -0.62 -2.66
C ARG A 150 -14.19 -2.05 -2.52
N HIS A 151 -12.90 -2.22 -2.22
CA HIS A 151 -12.25 -3.49 -1.93
C HIS A 151 -12.09 -3.69 -0.41
N THR A 152 -12.59 -4.80 0.15
CA THR A 152 -12.64 -5.05 1.60
C THR A 152 -11.30 -4.91 2.33
N GLY A 153 -10.17 -5.17 1.66
CA GLY A 153 -8.82 -4.99 2.22
C GLY A 153 -8.07 -3.72 1.81
N HIS A 154 -8.46 -3.05 0.72
CA HIS A 154 -7.66 -1.96 0.11
C HIS A 154 -8.37 -0.60 0.09
N GLY A 155 -9.57 -0.50 0.68
CA GLY A 155 -10.32 0.76 0.65
C GLY A 155 -11.02 0.95 -0.69
N TRP A 156 -10.87 2.13 -1.28
CA TRP A 156 -11.34 2.48 -2.61
C TRP A 156 -10.22 2.28 -3.62
N VAL A 157 -10.46 1.46 -4.65
CA VAL A 157 -9.46 1.13 -5.67
C VAL A 157 -9.90 1.73 -7.01
N PRO A 158 -9.12 2.65 -7.59
CA PRO A 158 -9.44 3.29 -8.87
C PRO A 158 -8.93 2.50 -10.07
N PHE A 159 -9.69 2.53 -11.16
CA PHE A 159 -9.36 1.96 -12.46
C PHE A 159 -9.79 2.93 -13.56
N GLN A 160 -8.92 3.19 -14.54
CA GLN A 160 -9.24 4.04 -15.67
C GLN A 160 -9.42 3.19 -16.93
N PHE A 161 -10.54 3.40 -17.62
CA PHE A 161 -10.89 2.67 -18.82
C PHE A 161 -11.07 3.62 -20.00
N SER A 162 -10.47 3.27 -21.13
CA SER A 162 -10.76 3.93 -22.41
C SER A 162 -12.18 3.57 -22.87
N PRO A 163 -12.81 4.39 -23.75
CA PRO A 163 -14.10 4.06 -24.34
C PRO A 163 -14.13 2.67 -25.01
N GLU A 164 -13.06 2.32 -25.74
CA GLU A 164 -12.94 1.04 -26.44
C GLU A 164 -12.92 -0.14 -25.45
N THR A 165 -12.14 -0.05 -24.38
CA THR A 165 -12.10 -1.09 -23.35
C THR A 165 -13.45 -1.26 -22.65
N VAL A 166 -14.19 -0.16 -22.39
CA VAL A 166 -15.54 -0.26 -21.80
C VAL A 166 -16.50 -1.00 -22.73
N ILE A 167 -16.44 -0.73 -24.03
CA ILE A 167 -17.26 -1.41 -25.04
C ILE A 167 -16.90 -2.90 -25.09
N GLN A 168 -15.61 -3.21 -25.17
CA GLN A 168 -15.14 -4.60 -25.17
C GLN A 168 -15.57 -5.34 -23.90
N MET A 169 -15.47 -4.70 -22.73
CA MET A 169 -15.91 -5.27 -21.46
C MET A 169 -17.42 -5.53 -21.45
N TYR A 170 -18.24 -4.58 -21.93
CA TYR A 170 -19.67 -4.80 -22.08
C TYR A 170 -19.99 -6.00 -22.99
N MET A 171 -19.31 -6.11 -24.14
CA MET A 171 -19.49 -7.23 -25.07
C MET A 171 -19.13 -8.56 -24.41
N MET A 172 -18.00 -8.66 -23.71
CA MET A 172 -17.59 -9.88 -23.01
C MET A 172 -18.55 -10.29 -21.89
N LEU A 173 -19.17 -9.32 -21.21
CA LEU A 173 -20.10 -9.58 -20.10
C LEU A 173 -21.53 -9.90 -20.54
N THR A 174 -21.89 -9.58 -21.80
CA THR A 174 -23.27 -9.71 -22.30
C THR A 174 -23.45 -10.72 -23.43
N GLN A 175 -22.36 -11.18 -24.05
CA GLN A 175 -22.40 -12.30 -24.99
C GLN A 175 -22.74 -13.60 -24.27
N LYS A 176 -23.73 -14.32 -24.81
CA LYS A 176 -24.17 -15.65 -24.33
C LYS A 176 -23.54 -16.75 -25.15
#